data_AF-A0AAW5JET9-F1
#
_entry.id   AF-A0AAW5JET9-F1
#
_cell.length_a   1.000
_cell.length_b   1.000
_cell.length_c   1.000
_cell.angle_alpha   90.00
_cell.angle_beta   90.00
_cell.angle_gamma   90.00
#
_symmetry.space_group_name_H-M   'P 1'
#
loop_
_entity.id
_entity.type
_entity.pdbx_description
1 polymer ?
#
loop_
_entity_poly.entity_id
_entity_poly.type
_entity_poly.pdbx_seq_one_letter_code
_entity_poly.pdbx_strand_id
1 'polypeptide(L)'
;GTCRAIADKMLDVAGGQMGWDKIAEGQAMSQAVKTGNTDAVSAVAQVEKQGGNDGITWVGGSKAGGSGQQPIKVVGDVTRAGYNLLNGRNAADTASISPSSCNNGMVCSTWSSPQEATTFANRVLGEQQQRTCEGCTKTTST
;
A
#
# COMPACT_ATOMS: atom_id res chain seq x y z
N GLY A 1 7.34 -9.53 11.94
CA GLY A 1 7.70 -8.11 12.12
C GLY A 1 7.22 -7.32 10.93
N THR A 2 6.34 -6.35 11.15
CA THR A 2 5.64 -5.56 10.12
C THR A 2 6.58 -4.77 9.20
N CYS A 3 7.77 -4.37 9.66
CA CYS A 3 8.78 -3.71 8.80
C CYS A 3 9.33 -4.64 7.71
N ARG A 4 9.45 -5.96 7.98
CA ARG A 4 9.90 -6.94 6.99
C ARG A 4 8.88 -7.09 5.87
N ALA A 5 7.59 -7.11 6.20
CA ALA A 5 6.51 -7.16 5.22
C ALA A 5 6.45 -5.91 4.33
N ILE A 6 6.86 -4.75 4.85
CA ILE A 6 6.99 -3.51 4.06
C ILE A 6 8.20 -3.61 3.12
N ALA A 7 9.34 -4.11 3.62
CA ALA A 7 10.55 -4.30 2.82
C ALA A 7 10.36 -5.33 1.70
N ASP A 8 9.69 -6.45 1.99
CA ASP A 8 9.37 -7.49 1.00
C ASP A 8 8.49 -6.91 -0.12
N LYS A 9 7.50 -6.06 0.22
CA LYS A 9 6.70 -5.34 -0.78
C LYS A 9 7.49 -4.35 -1.61
N MET A 10 8.50 -3.69 -1.04
CA MET A 10 9.36 -2.78 -1.81
C MET A 10 10.22 -3.53 -2.83
N LEU A 11 10.62 -4.77 -2.53
CA LEU A 11 11.38 -5.61 -3.46
C LEU A 11 10.52 -6.05 -4.65
N ASP A 12 9.25 -6.39 -4.42
CA ASP A 12 8.30 -6.76 -5.50
C ASP A 12 8.01 -5.59 -6.46
N VAL A 13 8.20 -4.34 -5.99
CA VAL A 13 7.91 -3.09 -6.71
C VAL A 13 9.09 -2.61 -7.59
N ALA A 14 10.29 -3.18 -7.40
CA ALA A 14 11.47 -2.82 -8.19
C ALA A 14 11.28 -3.02 -9.71
N GLY A 15 10.30 -3.83 -10.13
CA GLY A 15 9.90 -4.04 -11.54
C GLY A 15 9.01 -2.95 -12.15
N GLY A 16 8.76 -1.84 -11.45
CA GLY A 16 7.89 -0.76 -11.93
C GLY A 16 6.44 -1.21 -12.09
N GLN A 17 5.74 -0.71 -13.12
CA GLN A 17 4.33 -1.02 -13.33
C GLN A 17 4.04 -2.52 -13.50
N MET A 18 4.91 -3.24 -14.20
CA MET A 18 4.76 -4.70 -14.38
C MET A 18 4.83 -5.45 -13.05
N GLY A 19 5.62 -4.96 -12.08
CA GLY A 19 5.64 -5.50 -10.73
C GLY A 19 4.28 -5.35 -10.03
N TRP A 20 3.68 -4.16 -10.08
CA TRP A 20 2.37 -3.89 -9.48
C TRP A 20 1.25 -4.74 -10.06
N ASP A 21 1.21 -4.88 -11.38
CA ASP A 21 0.22 -5.72 -12.05
C ASP A 21 0.39 -7.20 -11.66
N LYS A 22 1.64 -7.70 -11.53
CA LYS A 22 1.90 -9.08 -11.06
C LYS A 22 1.51 -9.32 -9.61
N ILE A 23 1.70 -8.34 -8.72
CA ILE A 23 1.23 -8.43 -7.33
C ILE A 23 -0.31 -8.50 -7.31
N ALA A 24 -0.99 -7.67 -8.10
CA ALA A 24 -2.45 -7.69 -8.20
C ALA A 24 -2.98 -9.02 -8.73
N GLU A 25 -2.38 -9.53 -9.81
CA GLU A 25 -2.70 -10.83 -10.41
C GLU A 25 -2.50 -11.97 -9.40
N GLY A 26 -1.37 -12.00 -8.70
CA GLY A 26 -1.09 -13.04 -7.70
C GLY A 26 -2.06 -13.01 -6.51
N GLN A 27 -2.45 -11.82 -6.04
CA GLN A 27 -3.46 -11.69 -4.98
C GLN A 27 -4.86 -12.09 -5.46
N ALA A 28 -5.25 -11.69 -6.67
CA ALA A 28 -6.52 -12.09 -7.26
C ALA A 28 -6.58 -13.61 -7.45
N MET A 29 -5.49 -14.24 -7.92
CA MET A 29 -5.38 -15.69 -8.06
C MET A 29 -5.45 -16.39 -6.71
N SER A 30 -4.75 -15.90 -5.68
CA SER A 30 -4.85 -16.43 -4.32
C SER A 30 -6.28 -16.36 -3.79
N GLN A 31 -7.01 -15.28 -4.09
CA GLN A 31 -8.41 -15.14 -3.68
C GLN A 31 -9.33 -16.09 -4.45
N ALA A 32 -9.20 -16.18 -5.78
CA ALA A 32 -9.99 -17.05 -6.63
C ALA A 32 -9.86 -18.52 -6.23
N VAL A 33 -8.63 -18.99 -5.93
CA VAL A 33 -8.38 -20.35 -5.45
C VAL A 33 -8.98 -20.61 -4.06
N LYS A 34 -9.03 -19.60 -3.19
CA LYS A 34 -9.64 -19.74 -1.85
C LYS A 34 -11.17 -19.78 -1.90
N THR A 35 -11.78 -19.07 -2.85
CA THR A 35 -13.25 -18.95 -2.93
C THR A 35 -13.91 -19.93 -3.89
N GLY A 36 -13.17 -20.48 -4.85
CA GLY A 36 -13.68 -21.43 -5.84
C GLY A 36 -13.28 -22.88 -5.55
N ASN A 37 -14.20 -23.83 -5.77
CA ASN A 37 -13.90 -25.27 -5.78
C ASN A 37 -13.02 -25.61 -7.00
N THR A 38 -11.71 -25.42 -6.85
CA THR A 38 -10.62 -26.24 -7.43
C THR A 38 -10.57 -26.50 -8.95
N ASP A 39 -10.86 -25.51 -9.80
CA ASP A 39 -10.38 -25.51 -11.19
C ASP A 39 -9.47 -24.29 -11.45
N ALA A 40 -8.18 -24.56 -11.65
CA ALA A 40 -7.18 -23.55 -11.96
C ALA A 40 -7.51 -22.75 -13.23
N VAL A 41 -8.17 -23.37 -14.23
CA VAL A 41 -8.56 -22.69 -15.46
C VAL A 41 -9.65 -21.67 -15.18
N SER A 42 -10.69 -22.05 -14.42
CA SER A 42 -11.74 -21.13 -13.99
C SER A 42 -11.20 -19.96 -13.14
N ALA A 43 -10.21 -20.22 -12.28
CA ALA A 43 -9.56 -19.21 -11.46
C ALA A 43 -8.75 -18.22 -12.32
N VAL A 44 -8.01 -18.71 -13.31
CA VAL A 44 -7.28 -17.86 -14.27
C VAL A 44 -8.26 -16.98 -15.05
N ALA A 45 -9.33 -17.55 -15.61
CA ALA A 45 -10.33 -16.79 -16.38
C ALA A 45 -11.01 -15.71 -15.53
N GLN A 46 -11.26 -15.97 -14.24
CA GLN A 46 -11.79 -14.97 -13.32
C GLN A 46 -10.80 -13.82 -13.09
N VAL A 47 -9.52 -14.14 -12.85
CA VAL A 47 -8.47 -13.13 -12.63
C VAL A 47 -8.24 -12.28 -13.87
N GLU A 48 -8.18 -12.90 -15.05
CA GLU A 48 -8.09 -12.20 -16.34
C GLU A 48 -9.26 -11.25 -16.53
N LYS A 49 -10.49 -11.70 -16.21
CA LYS A 49 -11.69 -10.85 -16.28
C LYS A 49 -11.66 -9.68 -15.29
N GLN A 50 -11.00 -9.83 -14.14
CA GLN A 50 -10.88 -8.78 -13.15
C GLN A 50 -9.84 -7.72 -13.52
N GLY A 51 -8.81 -8.04 -14.31
CA GLY A 51 -7.91 -7.04 -14.90
C GLY A 51 -7.22 -6.12 -13.88
N GLY A 52 -6.92 -6.63 -12.67
CA GLY A 52 -6.33 -5.83 -11.59
C GLY A 52 -7.26 -4.79 -10.95
N ASN A 53 -8.55 -4.78 -11.31
CA ASN A 53 -9.55 -3.85 -10.76
C ASN A 53 -9.82 -4.06 -9.27
N ASP A 54 -9.52 -5.23 -8.73
CA ASP A 54 -9.63 -5.52 -7.29
C ASP A 54 -8.53 -4.82 -6.47
N GLY A 55 -7.48 -4.32 -7.11
CA GLY A 55 -6.34 -3.73 -6.42
C GLY A 55 -5.57 -4.73 -5.57
N ILE A 56 -4.64 -4.21 -4.78
CA ILE A 56 -3.86 -5.01 -3.85
C ILE A 56 -4.23 -4.68 -2.40
N THR A 57 -4.16 -5.68 -1.55
CA THR A 57 -4.16 -5.48 -0.10
C THR A 57 -2.91 -4.70 0.25
N TRP A 58 -3.10 -3.47 0.70
CA TRP A 58 -2.04 -2.48 0.88
C TRP A 58 -1.72 -2.25 2.36
N VAL A 59 -1.00 -1.16 2.65
CA VAL A 59 -0.69 -0.72 4.01
C VAL A 59 -1.98 -0.62 4.83
N GLY A 60 -1.98 -1.21 6.02
CA GLY A 60 -3.16 -1.24 6.91
C GLY A 60 -4.22 -2.28 6.55
N GLY A 61 -4.00 -3.10 5.51
CA GLY A 61 -4.87 -4.23 5.16
C GLY A 61 -6.04 -3.89 4.23
N SER A 62 -6.28 -2.62 3.93
CA SER A 62 -7.30 -2.20 2.95
C SER A 62 -6.81 -2.35 1.51
N LYS A 63 -7.74 -2.53 0.57
CA LYS A 63 -7.44 -2.57 -0.87
C LYS A 63 -7.10 -1.17 -1.40
N ALA A 64 -6.09 -1.08 -2.28
CA ALA A 64 -5.71 0.14 -2.99
C ALA A 64 -5.24 -0.16 -4.42
N GLY A 65 -5.29 0.87 -5.27
CA GLY A 65 -4.83 0.81 -6.66
C GLY A 65 -5.83 0.22 -7.66
N GLY A 66 -6.90 -0.43 -7.19
CA GLY A 66 -7.97 -0.96 -8.03
C GLY A 66 -8.97 0.08 -8.52
N SER A 67 -10.02 -0.37 -9.20
CA SER A 67 -11.08 0.49 -9.74
C SER A 67 -11.93 1.08 -8.61
N GLY A 68 -12.17 2.39 -8.66
CA GLY A 68 -12.85 3.13 -7.58
C GLY A 68 -12.07 3.25 -6.26
N GLN A 69 -10.85 2.70 -6.19
CA GLN A 69 -10.01 2.75 -5.00
C GLN A 69 -9.06 3.94 -5.02
N GLN A 70 -8.60 4.34 -3.84
CA GLN A 70 -7.50 5.29 -3.72
C GLN A 70 -6.25 4.72 -4.43
N PRO A 71 -5.47 5.57 -5.13
CA PRO A 71 -4.19 5.14 -5.66
C PRO A 71 -3.24 4.74 -4.54
N ILE A 72 -2.31 3.85 -4.84
CA ILE A 72 -1.22 3.49 -3.93
C ILE A 72 -0.22 4.65 -3.95
N LYS A 73 -0.04 5.33 -2.82
CA LYS A 73 0.96 6.38 -2.65
C LYS A 73 2.18 5.77 -1.98
N VAL A 74 3.18 5.36 -2.76
CA VAL A 74 4.26 4.51 -2.26
C VAL A 74 4.99 5.18 -1.10
N VAL A 75 5.40 6.44 -1.27
CA VAL A 75 6.18 7.15 -0.25
C VAL A 75 5.28 7.57 0.91
N GLY A 76 4.12 8.16 0.63
CA GLY A 76 3.20 8.62 1.65
C GLY A 76 2.61 7.50 2.50
N ASP A 77 2.18 6.39 1.90
CA ASP A 77 1.57 5.29 2.65
C ASP A 77 2.59 4.53 3.49
N VAL A 78 3.79 4.28 2.97
CA VAL A 78 4.85 3.61 3.73
C VAL A 78 5.36 4.51 4.84
N THR A 79 5.55 5.80 4.59
CA THR A 79 5.95 6.77 5.63
C THR A 79 4.91 6.84 6.75
N ARG A 80 3.62 6.92 6.41
CA ARG A 80 2.53 6.88 7.40
C ARG A 80 2.56 5.60 8.23
N ALA A 81 2.70 4.45 7.56
CA ALA A 81 2.80 3.16 8.23
C ALA A 81 3.99 3.13 9.20
N GLY A 82 5.17 3.53 8.73
CA GLY A 82 6.39 3.55 9.51
C GLY A 82 6.28 4.46 10.72
N TYR A 83 5.78 5.69 10.53
CA TYR A 83 5.51 6.63 11.62
C TYR A 83 4.61 6.00 12.69
N ASN A 84 3.49 5.42 12.28
CA ASN A 84 2.54 4.85 13.23
C ASN A 84 3.11 3.62 13.95
N LEU A 85 3.76 2.72 13.23
CA LEU A 85 4.34 1.50 13.80
C LEU A 85 5.47 1.82 14.79
N LEU A 86 6.31 2.82 14.50
CA LEU A 86 7.36 3.29 15.43
C LEU A 86 6.79 3.94 16.68
N ASN A 87 5.54 4.42 16.63
CA ASN A 87 4.81 4.95 17.78
C ASN A 87 3.82 3.91 18.39
N GLY A 88 3.89 2.64 18.01
CA GLY A 88 3.03 1.58 18.56
C GLY A 88 1.55 1.69 18.17
N ARG A 89 1.24 2.39 17.07
CA ARG A 89 -0.13 2.64 16.58
C ARG A 89 -0.48 1.76 15.39
N ASN A 90 -1.76 1.74 15.02
CA ASN A 90 -2.21 1.09 13.79
C ASN A 90 -1.57 1.78 12.57
N ALA A 91 -1.07 1.00 11.60
CA ALA A 91 -0.37 1.51 10.43
C ALA A 91 -1.18 2.53 9.60
N ALA A 92 -2.51 2.43 9.59
CA ALA A 92 -3.40 3.33 8.85
C ALA A 92 -3.89 4.54 9.65
N ASP A 93 -3.46 4.70 10.91
CA ASP A 93 -3.90 5.80 11.75
C ASP A 93 -3.50 7.16 11.17
N THR A 94 -4.38 8.15 11.32
CA THR A 94 -4.23 9.51 10.78
C THR A 94 -4.18 10.58 11.85
N ALA A 95 -4.53 10.26 13.10
CA ALA A 95 -4.59 11.26 14.16
C ALA A 95 -3.19 11.73 14.59
N SER A 96 -3.08 12.97 15.04
CA SER A 96 -1.85 13.50 15.64
C SER A 96 -1.56 12.85 16.99
N ILE A 97 -0.29 12.85 17.39
CA ILE A 97 0.16 12.42 18.71
C ILE A 97 0.38 13.68 19.55
N SER A 98 -0.34 13.80 20.66
CA SER A 98 -0.11 14.91 21.59
C SER A 98 1.28 14.80 22.23
N PRO A 99 1.92 15.91 22.65
CA PRO A 99 3.20 15.87 23.35
C PRO A 99 3.19 14.94 24.58
N SER A 100 2.08 14.93 25.33
CA SER A 100 1.88 14.02 26.46
C SER A 100 1.79 12.54 26.06
N SER A 101 1.23 12.23 24.89
CA SER A 101 1.13 10.86 24.39
C SER A 101 2.40 10.37 23.70
N CYS A 102 3.29 11.29 23.29
CA CYS A 102 4.53 10.97 22.59
C CYS A 102 5.56 10.29 23.50
N ASN A 103 5.49 10.49 24.83
CA ASN A 103 6.34 9.80 25.82
C ASN A 103 7.85 9.83 25.48
N ASN A 104 8.36 10.99 25.04
CA ASN A 104 9.75 11.18 24.58
C ASN A 104 10.16 10.31 23.39
N GLY A 105 9.21 9.84 22.58
CA GLY A 105 9.49 9.13 21.34
C GLY A 105 10.15 10.04 20.30
N MET A 106 11.26 9.59 19.73
CA MET A 106 12.07 10.38 18.77
C MET A 106 11.30 10.77 17.50
N VAL A 107 10.42 9.88 17.02
CA VAL A 107 9.69 10.11 15.76
C VAL A 107 8.55 11.11 15.97
N CYS A 108 7.74 10.94 17.01
CA CYS A 108 6.64 11.86 17.33
C CYS A 108 7.11 13.22 17.86
N SER A 109 8.34 13.32 18.37
CA SER A 109 8.94 14.62 18.71
C SER A 109 9.43 15.40 17.48
N THR A 110 9.71 14.71 16.38
CA THR A 110 10.13 15.34 15.11
C THR A 110 8.92 15.72 14.25
N TRP A 111 7.91 14.85 14.18
CA TRP A 111 6.66 15.09 13.47
C TRP A 111 5.48 14.83 14.40
N SER A 112 4.60 15.81 14.59
CA SER A 112 3.47 15.69 15.52
C SER A 112 2.38 14.74 15.03
N SER A 113 2.36 14.47 13.72
CA SER A 113 1.35 13.65 13.07
C SER A 113 1.94 12.81 11.94
N PRO A 114 1.28 11.69 11.57
CA PRO A 114 1.67 10.95 10.38
C PRO A 114 1.62 11.83 9.12
N GLN A 115 0.70 12.80 9.04
CA GLN A 115 0.59 13.72 7.90
C GLN A 115 1.80 14.65 7.75
N GLU A 116 2.38 15.11 8.86
CA GLU A 116 3.61 15.92 8.81
C GLU A 116 4.79 15.09 8.30
N ALA A 117 4.93 13.86 8.78
CA ALA A 117 5.96 12.94 8.34
C ALA A 117 5.84 12.63 6.83
N THR A 118 4.63 12.34 6.34
CA THR A 118 4.40 12.08 4.91
C THR A 118 4.64 13.32 4.06
N THR A 119 4.23 14.50 4.53
CA THR A 119 4.47 15.76 3.80
C THR A 119 5.97 16.02 3.65
N PHE A 120 6.75 15.80 4.71
CA PHE A 120 8.19 15.91 4.65
C PHE A 120 8.81 14.88 3.69
N ALA A 121 8.42 13.61 3.81
CA ALA A 121 8.93 12.55 2.95
C ALA A 121 8.64 12.82 1.47
N ASN A 122 7.42 13.22 1.13
CA ASN A 122 7.05 13.53 -0.25
C ASN A 122 7.82 14.75 -0.79
N ARG A 123 8.13 15.74 0.05
CA ARG A 123 8.96 16.89 -0.36
C ARG A 123 10.40 16.48 -0.70
N VAL A 124 10.96 15.53 0.04
CA VAL A 124 12.38 15.14 -0.11
C VAL A 124 12.57 14.05 -1.16
N LEU A 125 11.65 13.08 -1.20
CA LEU A 125 11.75 11.87 -1.99
C LEU A 125 10.89 11.92 -3.26
N GLY A 126 9.96 12.87 -3.38
CA GLY A 126 8.88 12.85 -4.36
C GLY A 126 7.81 11.81 -4.00
N GLU A 127 6.75 11.73 -4.81
CA GLU A 127 5.73 10.69 -4.66
C GLU A 127 5.48 9.99 -6.00
N GLN A 128 5.19 8.68 -5.91
CA GLN A 128 4.66 7.93 -7.03
C GLN A 128 3.32 7.30 -6.65
N GLN A 129 2.32 7.63 -7.46
CA GLN A 129 0.99 7.04 -7.40
C GLN A 129 0.92 5.87 -8.35
N GLN A 130 0.45 4.74 -7.84
CA GLN A 130 0.37 3.49 -8.57
C GLN A 130 -1.06 2.94 -8.55
N ARG A 131 -1.47 2.38 -9.68
CA ARG A 131 -2.77 1.75 -9.88
C ARG A 131 -2.61 0.48 -10.69
N THR A 132 -3.49 -0.47 -10.43
CA THR A 132 -3.55 -1.78 -11.07
C THR A 132 -4.83 -1.95 -11.88
N CYS A 133 -5.81 -1.05 -11.73
CA CYS A 133 -7.04 -1.07 -12.54
C CYS A 133 -6.78 -1.05 -14.05
N GLU A 134 -7.68 -1.67 -14.81
CA GLU A 134 -7.69 -1.57 -16.27
C GLU A 134 -8.21 -0.21 -16.72
N GLY A 135 -7.65 0.32 -17.82
CA GLY A 135 -8.09 1.58 -18.43
C GLY A 135 -7.85 2.84 -17.60
N CYS A 136 -7.22 2.73 -16.42
CA CYS A 136 -6.87 3.88 -15.59
C CYS A 136 -5.40 4.29 -15.81
N THR A 137 -5.08 5.56 -15.52
CA THR A 137 -3.69 6.01 -15.48
C THR A 137 -2.95 5.23 -14.39
N LYS A 138 -2.02 4.37 -14.83
CA LYS A 138 -1.37 3.37 -14.00
C LYS A 138 -0.34 3.98 -13.04
N THR A 139 0.62 4.72 -13.58
CA THR A 139 1.65 5.40 -12.80
C THR A 139 1.55 6.91 -12.98
N THR A 140 1.68 7.67 -11.91
CA THR A 140 1.80 9.13 -11.96
C THR A 140 2.78 9.60 -10.89
N SER A 141 3.73 10.44 -11.29
CA SER A 141 4.63 11.11 -10.34
C SER A 141 4.00 12.42 -9.89
N THR A 142 4.06 12.69 -8.59
CA THR A 142 3.54 13.94 -7.97
C THR A 142 4.53 14.55 -7.01
#